data_AF-A0A6A1UZ95-F1
#
_entry.id   AF-A0A6A1UZ95-F1
#
_cell.length_a   1.000
_cell.length_b   1.000
_cell.length_c   1.000
_cell.angle_alpha   90.00
_cell.angle_beta   90.00
_cell.angle_gamma   90.00
#
_symmetry.space_group_name_H-M   'P 1'
#
loop_
_entity.id
_entity.type
_entity.pdbx_description
1 polymer ?
#
loop_
_entity_poly.entity_id
_entity_poly.type
_entity_poly.pdbx_seq_one_letter_code
_entity_poly.pdbx_strand_id
1 'polypeptide(L)'
;MKRSEQNKKNRSKLTVNHAAGSRSFQRTRACMKNQESGNINPAELYKKNYTNKDGIWTSEGAREIYERMDAFQRKCDLEGKTYTEIEVYSEILGKKSGYVRGLGRAVKPPPSSTLTTQSSDLQHQLAKARDEIER
;
A
#
# COMPACT_ATOMS: atom_id res chain seq x y z
N MET A 1 -8.70 32.97 2.91
CA MET A 1 -9.64 32.19 2.06
C MET A 1 -8.98 31.30 0.99
N LYS A 2 -8.00 31.75 0.21
CA LYS A 2 -7.43 31.01 -0.95
C LYS A 2 -7.07 29.53 -0.72
N ARG A 3 -6.47 29.20 0.44
CA ARG A 3 -6.09 27.80 0.79
C ARG A 3 -7.31 26.90 1.05
N SER A 4 -8.37 27.43 1.65
CA SER A 4 -9.58 26.65 1.95
C SER A 4 -10.30 26.22 0.66
N GLU A 5 -10.47 27.15 -0.27
CA GLU A 5 -11.05 26.88 -1.59
C GLU A 5 -10.25 25.86 -2.38
N GLN A 6 -8.92 25.98 -2.36
CA GLN A 6 -8.05 25.00 -3.02
C GLN A 6 -8.17 23.62 -2.38
N ASN A 7 -8.24 23.54 -1.05
CA ASN A 7 -8.42 22.28 -0.33
C ASN A 7 -9.78 21.63 -0.65
N LYS A 8 -10.85 22.41 -0.77
CA LYS A 8 -12.18 21.93 -1.19
C LYS A 8 -12.13 21.36 -2.60
N LYS A 9 -11.53 22.08 -3.55
CA LYS A 9 -11.30 21.62 -4.94
C LYS A 9 -10.40 20.38 -5.02
N ASN A 10 -9.43 20.23 -4.12
CA ASN A 10 -8.59 19.04 -4.07
C ASN A 10 -9.34 17.84 -3.48
N ARG A 11 -10.17 18.09 -2.45
CA ARG A 11 -11.00 17.06 -1.82
C ARG A 11 -12.05 16.51 -2.78
N SER A 12 -12.65 17.35 -3.62
CA SER A 12 -13.61 16.91 -4.65
C SER A 12 -13.00 16.03 -5.75
N LYS A 13 -11.66 15.94 -5.85
CA LYS A 13 -10.96 15.05 -6.79
C LYS A 13 -10.67 13.67 -6.21
N LEU A 14 -10.93 13.45 -4.92
CA LEU A 14 -10.72 12.15 -4.29
C LEU A 14 -11.87 11.22 -4.65
N THR A 15 -11.56 10.00 -5.09
CA THR A 15 -12.54 8.95 -5.33
C THR A 15 -13.29 8.60 -4.05
N VAL A 16 -12.57 8.53 -2.93
CA VAL A 16 -13.12 8.27 -1.60
C VAL A 16 -12.46 9.23 -0.61
N ASN A 17 -13.28 9.86 0.22
CA ASN A 17 -12.80 10.75 1.27
C ASN A 17 -12.31 9.93 2.47
N HIS A 18 -11.22 10.36 3.11
CA HIS A 18 -10.76 9.78 4.37
C HIS A 18 -11.22 10.63 5.57
N ALA A 19 -11.23 10.01 6.75
CA ALA A 19 -11.61 10.58 8.04
C ALA A 19 -10.42 10.79 9.00
N ALA A 20 -9.18 10.52 8.57
CA ALA A 20 -7.97 10.71 9.38
C ALA A 20 -7.70 12.16 9.85
N GLY A 21 -8.43 13.16 9.35
CA GLY A 21 -8.25 14.56 9.74
C GLY A 21 -6.86 15.10 9.38
N SER A 22 -6.20 15.77 10.35
CA SER A 22 -4.83 16.27 10.21
C SER A 22 -3.75 15.20 10.41
N ARG A 23 -4.14 13.98 10.77
CA ARG A 23 -3.22 12.86 10.97
C ARG A 23 -2.85 12.25 9.61
N SER A 24 -1.55 12.11 9.34
CA SER A 24 -1.07 11.42 8.15
C SER A 24 -1.29 9.91 8.25
N PHE A 25 -1.47 9.23 7.11
CA PHE A 25 -1.60 7.77 7.07
C PHE A 25 -0.39 7.04 7.66
N GLN A 26 0.82 7.58 7.47
CA GLN A 26 2.04 7.04 8.08
C GLN A 26 1.98 7.08 9.61
N ARG A 27 1.42 8.16 10.19
CA ARG A 27 1.26 8.29 11.64
C ARG A 27 0.14 7.42 12.18
N THR A 28 -0.92 7.16 11.40
CA THR A 28 -1.92 6.15 11.75
C THR A 28 -1.28 4.77 11.80
N ARG A 29 -0.58 4.40 10.73
CA ARG A 29 0.15 3.12 10.59
C ARG A 29 1.13 2.91 11.73
N ALA A 30 1.98 3.88 12.03
CA ALA A 30 2.98 3.77 13.10
C ALA A 30 2.37 3.51 14.48
N CYS A 31 1.21 4.09 14.79
CA CYS A 31 0.56 3.87 16.09
C CYS A 31 -0.29 2.60 16.15
N MET A 32 -0.60 1.99 15.01
CA MET A 32 -1.37 0.75 14.95
C MET A 32 -0.48 -0.49 14.79
N LYS A 33 0.81 -0.31 14.47
CA LYS A 33 1.75 -1.42 14.44
C LYS A 33 1.81 -2.06 15.83
N ASN A 34 1.58 -3.37 15.87
CA ASN A 34 1.80 -4.15 17.07
C ASN A 34 3.30 -4.06 17.44
N GLN A 35 3.61 -3.72 18.70
CA GLN A 35 4.99 -3.56 19.17
C GLN A 35 5.76 -4.90 19.18
N GLU A 36 5.06 -6.02 19.36
CA GLU A 36 5.64 -7.37 19.41
C GLU A 36 5.88 -7.94 18.01
N SER A 37 4.88 -7.84 17.11
CA SER A 37 4.97 -8.46 15.77
C SER A 37 5.40 -7.49 14.66
N GLY A 38 5.38 -6.18 14.90
CA GLY A 38 5.63 -5.14 13.88
C GLY A 38 4.59 -5.10 12.75
N ASN A 39 3.62 -6.00 12.78
CA ASN A 39 2.63 -6.22 11.74
C ASN A 39 1.33 -5.49 12.06
N ILE A 40 0.62 -5.15 11.00
CA ILE A 40 -0.68 -4.50 11.04
C ILE A 40 -1.57 -5.15 10.00
N ASN A 41 -2.81 -5.46 10.35
CA ASN A 41 -3.78 -5.94 9.38
C ASN A 41 -4.08 -4.81 8.37
N PRO A 42 -3.84 -5.03 7.05
CA PRO A 42 -4.06 -4.01 6.02
C PRO A 42 -5.50 -3.47 5.96
N ALA A 43 -6.52 -4.32 6.03
CA ALA A 43 -7.92 -3.86 6.05
C ALA A 43 -8.23 -3.01 7.29
N GLU A 44 -7.72 -3.38 8.47
CA GLU A 44 -7.95 -2.60 9.69
C GLU A 44 -7.23 -1.23 9.65
N LEU A 45 -6.03 -1.16 9.06
CA LEU A 45 -5.38 0.13 8.81
C LEU A 45 -6.22 0.99 7.87
N TYR A 46 -6.82 0.41 6.83
CA TYR A 46 -7.71 1.12 5.94
C TYR A 46 -8.92 1.63 6.71
N LYS A 47 -9.66 0.75 7.40
CA LYS A 47 -10.82 1.10 8.21
C LYS A 47 -10.55 2.29 9.13
N LYS A 48 -9.42 2.28 9.86
CA LYS A 48 -9.05 3.37 10.77
C LYS A 48 -8.94 4.75 10.10
N ASN A 49 -8.53 4.79 8.83
CA ASN A 49 -8.37 6.04 8.09
C ASN A 49 -9.67 6.50 7.41
N TYR A 50 -10.62 5.61 7.17
CA TYR A 50 -11.83 5.85 6.37
C TYR A 50 -13.14 5.75 7.16
N THR A 51 -13.08 5.47 8.46
CA THR A 51 -14.22 5.63 9.39
C THR A 51 -14.01 6.83 10.31
N ASN A 52 -15.11 7.44 10.76
CA ASN A 52 -15.07 8.43 11.84
C ASN A 52 -14.81 7.76 13.21
N LYS A 53 -14.89 8.54 14.30
CA LYS A 53 -14.70 8.04 15.66
C LYS A 53 -15.75 7.01 16.09
N ASP A 54 -16.95 7.09 15.53
CA ASP A 54 -18.08 6.21 15.81
C ASP A 54 -18.06 4.95 14.93
N GLY A 55 -17.03 4.77 14.09
CA GLY A 55 -16.91 3.63 13.17
C GLY A 55 -17.75 3.75 11.90
N ILE A 56 -18.38 4.90 11.66
CA ILE A 56 -19.19 5.16 10.47
C ILE A 56 -18.28 5.44 9.27
N TRP A 57 -18.52 4.73 8.17
CA TRP A 57 -17.80 4.89 6.91
C TRP A 57 -18.00 6.28 6.30
N THR A 58 -16.96 6.83 5.67
CA THR A 58 -17.04 8.13 4.99
C THR A 58 -17.90 8.10 3.72
N SER A 59 -18.04 6.93 3.10
CA SER A 59 -18.91 6.67 1.95
C SER A 59 -19.07 5.17 1.73
N GLU A 60 -20.07 4.78 0.95
CA GLU A 60 -20.27 3.38 0.54
C GLU A 60 -19.04 2.80 -0.16
N GLY A 61 -18.45 3.52 -1.12
CA GLY A 61 -17.22 3.08 -1.79
C GLY A 61 -16.02 2.91 -0.86
N ALA A 62 -16.03 3.51 0.34
CA ALA A 62 -14.99 3.26 1.35
C ALA A 62 -15.18 1.88 1.98
N ARG A 63 -16.44 1.53 2.31
CA ARG A 63 -16.82 0.23 2.83
C ARG A 63 -16.51 -0.89 1.82
N GLU A 64 -16.87 -0.70 0.56
CA GLU A 64 -16.58 -1.67 -0.51
C GLU A 64 -15.07 -1.90 -0.69
N ILE A 65 -14.24 -0.87 -0.56
CA ILE A 65 -12.78 -1.04 -0.59
C ILE A 65 -12.31 -1.90 0.58
N TYR A 66 -12.82 -1.66 1.79
CA TYR A 66 -12.48 -2.46 2.97
C TYR A 66 -12.86 -3.93 2.75
N GLU A 67 -14.09 -4.19 2.28
CA GLU A 67 -14.57 -5.54 2.00
C GLU A 67 -13.70 -6.26 0.96
N ARG A 68 -13.21 -5.54 -0.06
CA ARG A 68 -12.26 -6.11 -1.03
C ARG A 68 -10.89 -6.43 -0.42
N MET A 69 -10.37 -5.60 0.48
CA MET A 69 -9.13 -5.91 1.20
C MET A 69 -9.31 -7.15 2.08
N ASP A 70 -10.39 -7.18 2.86
CA ASP A 70 -10.72 -8.27 3.76
C ASP A 70 -10.95 -9.59 2.99
N ALA A 71 -11.62 -9.55 1.84
CA ALA A 71 -11.77 -10.69 0.95
C ALA A 71 -10.44 -11.17 0.35
N PHE A 72 -9.57 -10.25 -0.06
CA PHE A 72 -8.22 -10.59 -0.55
C PHE A 72 -7.41 -11.33 0.53
N GLN A 73 -7.45 -10.82 1.76
CA GLN A 73 -6.75 -11.43 2.89
C GLN A 73 -7.27 -12.85 3.18
N ARG A 74 -8.59 -13.02 3.27
CA ARG A 74 -9.20 -14.35 3.46
C ARG A 74 -8.83 -15.33 2.34
N LYS A 75 -8.77 -14.85 1.09
CA LYS A 75 -8.34 -15.68 -0.04
C LYS A 75 -6.91 -16.17 0.16
N CYS A 76 -5.99 -15.31 0.57
CA CYS A 76 -4.62 -15.71 0.87
C CYS A 76 -4.55 -16.72 2.01
N ASP A 77 -5.32 -16.52 3.08
CA ASP A 77 -5.37 -17.45 4.22
C ASP A 77 -5.85 -18.85 3.79
N LEU A 78 -6.88 -18.92 2.93
CA LEU A 78 -7.38 -20.18 2.36
C LEU A 78 -6.37 -20.87 1.44
N GLU A 79 -5.61 -20.09 0.67
CA GLU A 79 -4.56 -20.60 -0.23
C GLU A 79 -3.23 -20.88 0.51
N GLY A 80 -3.14 -20.61 1.82
CA GLY A 80 -1.90 -20.74 2.59
C GLY A 80 -0.79 -19.77 2.15
N LYS A 81 -1.16 -18.66 1.49
CA LYS A 81 -0.22 -17.66 0.98
C LYS A 81 -0.06 -16.53 1.98
N THR A 82 1.18 -16.08 2.14
CA THR A 82 1.45 -14.83 2.87
C THR A 82 1.24 -13.63 1.96
N TYR A 83 0.94 -12.49 2.56
CA TYR A 83 0.83 -11.21 1.88
C TYR A 83 1.43 -10.11 2.74
N THR A 84 1.89 -9.05 2.08
CA THR A 84 2.36 -7.83 2.70
C THR A 84 1.31 -6.73 2.61
N GLU A 85 1.40 -5.75 3.51
CA GLU A 85 0.59 -4.52 3.45
C GLU A 85 0.73 -3.81 2.08
N ILE A 86 1.93 -3.81 1.51
CA ILE A 86 2.20 -3.17 0.22
C ILE A 86 1.44 -3.89 -0.90
N GLU A 87 1.40 -5.22 -0.90
CA GLU A 87 0.69 -6.02 -1.90
C GLU A 87 -0.81 -5.78 -1.82
N VAL A 88 -1.41 -5.88 -0.63
CA VAL A 88 -2.85 -5.67 -0.45
C VAL A 88 -3.27 -4.27 -0.92
N TYR A 89 -2.56 -3.22 -0.48
CA TYR A 89 -2.89 -1.86 -0.89
C TYR A 89 -2.65 -1.62 -2.39
N SER A 90 -1.59 -2.22 -2.94
CA SER A 90 -1.28 -2.08 -4.35
C SER A 90 -2.32 -2.73 -5.25
N GLU A 91 -2.80 -3.91 -4.88
CA GLU A 91 -3.82 -4.65 -5.62
C GLU A 91 -5.17 -3.92 -5.58
N ILE A 92 -5.58 -3.50 -4.39
CA ILE A 92 -6.95 -2.98 -4.17
C ILE A 92 -7.09 -1.50 -4.53
N LEU A 93 -6.08 -0.68 -4.22
CA LEU A 93 -6.11 0.77 -4.43
C LEU A 93 -5.24 1.22 -5.60
N GLY A 94 -4.28 0.41 -6.04
CA GLY A 94 -3.36 0.74 -7.13
C GLY A 94 -2.09 1.45 -6.70
N LYS A 95 -1.13 1.52 -7.63
CA LYS A 95 0.16 2.20 -7.50
C LYS A 95 0.19 3.46 -8.36
N LYS A 96 1.06 4.41 -8.01
CA LYS A 96 1.47 5.52 -8.89
C LYS A 96 3.00 5.62 -8.88
N SER A 97 3.59 6.31 -9.86
CA SER A 97 5.04 6.54 -9.89
C SER A 97 5.54 7.05 -8.53
N GLY A 98 6.39 6.25 -7.88
CA GLY A 98 7.03 6.54 -6.61
C GLY A 98 6.22 6.28 -5.33
N TYR A 99 4.94 5.86 -5.38
CA TYR A 99 4.19 5.57 -4.15
C TYR A 99 2.98 4.63 -4.34
N VAL A 100 2.59 3.94 -3.26
CA VAL A 100 1.37 3.13 -3.17
C VAL A 100 0.21 3.97 -2.63
N ARG A 101 -0.96 3.92 -3.27
CA ARG A 101 -2.14 4.66 -2.79
C ARG A 101 -2.53 4.15 -1.40
N GLY A 102 -2.96 5.06 -0.52
CA GLY A 102 -3.38 4.71 0.84
C GLY A 102 -2.27 4.52 1.89
N LEU A 103 -1.00 4.42 1.49
CA LEU A 103 0.13 4.22 2.42
C LEU A 103 1.02 5.47 2.64
N GLY A 104 0.73 6.55 1.90
CA GLY A 104 1.54 7.78 1.94
C GLY A 104 2.78 7.71 1.04
N ARG A 105 3.50 8.83 0.93
CA ARG A 105 4.59 9.00 -0.07
C ARG A 105 5.89 8.28 0.27
N ALA A 106 6.11 7.94 1.54
CA ALA A 106 7.36 7.27 1.95
C ALA A 106 7.36 5.76 1.65
N VAL A 107 6.21 5.17 1.36
CA VAL A 107 6.10 3.76 1.00
C VAL A 107 6.19 3.65 -0.52
N LYS A 108 7.39 3.31 -1.00
CA LYS A 108 7.63 3.07 -2.42
C LYS A 108 7.08 1.69 -2.79
N PRO A 109 6.41 1.56 -3.95
CA PRO A 109 6.10 0.24 -4.49
C PRO A 109 7.42 -0.51 -4.76
N PRO A 110 7.41 -1.85 -4.77
CA PRO A 110 8.53 -2.60 -5.31
C PRO A 110 8.82 -2.08 -6.74
N PRO A 111 10.10 -2.09 -7.17
CA PRO A 111 10.43 -1.66 -8.52
C PRO A 111 9.54 -2.42 -9.51
N SER A 112 8.87 -1.69 -10.40
CA SER A 112 8.22 -2.33 -11.55
C SER A 112 9.32 -3.04 -12.33
N SER A 113 9.30 -4.37 -12.36
CA SER A 113 10.12 -5.14 -13.30
C SER A 113 9.66 -4.78 -14.72
N THR A 114 10.24 -3.72 -15.27
CA THR A 114 10.10 -3.35 -16.69
C THR A 114 11.47 -2.97 -17.25
N LEU A 115 12.50 -3.67 -16.79
CA LEU A 115 13.85 -3.70 -17.37
C LEU A 115 14.31 -5.16 -17.52
N THR A 116 13.56 -5.96 -18.27
CA THR A 116 14.05 -7.22 -18.84
C THR A 116 14.66 -6.93 -20.21
N THR A 117 15.79 -6.24 -20.25
CA THR A 117 16.67 -6.22 -21.44
C THR A 117 18.16 -6.19 -21.06
N GLN A 118 18.52 -6.38 -19.79
CA GLN A 118 19.93 -6.53 -19.38
C GLN A 118 20.15 -7.72 -18.43
N SER A 119 19.27 -8.74 -18.48
CA SER A 119 19.39 -9.90 -17.59
C SER A 119 20.40 -10.92 -18.09
N SER A 120 20.51 -11.12 -19.41
CA SER A 120 21.39 -12.15 -19.99
C SER A 120 22.86 -11.83 -19.80
N ASP A 121 23.27 -10.57 -20.01
CA ASP A 121 24.68 -10.17 -19.94
C ASP A 121 25.18 -10.20 -18.49
N LEU A 122 24.37 -9.75 -17.54
CA LEU A 122 24.72 -9.86 -16.12
C LEU A 122 24.76 -11.32 -15.65
N GLN A 123 23.83 -12.16 -16.12
CA GLN A 123 23.87 -13.60 -15.81
C GLN A 123 25.11 -14.28 -16.41
N HIS A 124 25.49 -13.91 -17.64
CA HIS A 124 26.67 -14.45 -18.29
C HIS A 124 27.97 -13.96 -17.62
N GLN A 125 28.04 -12.69 -17.22
CA GLN A 125 29.15 -12.13 -16.45
C GLN A 125 29.29 -12.82 -15.08
N LEU A 126 28.16 -13.07 -14.38
CA LEU A 126 28.17 -13.77 -13.09
C LEU A 126 28.59 -15.24 -13.24
N ALA A 127 28.16 -15.93 -14.31
CA ALA A 127 28.59 -17.29 -14.59
C ALA A 127 30.10 -17.35 -14.91
N LYS A 128 30.58 -16.44 -15.76
CA LYS A 128 31.99 -16.34 -16.12
C LYS A 128 32.89 -16.04 -14.92
N ALA A 129 32.47 -15.12 -14.05
CA ALA A 129 33.23 -14.76 -12.85
C ALA A 129 33.29 -15.91 -11.82
N ARG A 130 32.31 -16.82 -11.81
CA ARG A 130 32.34 -18.01 -10.95
C ARG A 130 33.34 -19.05 -11.44
N ASP A 131 33.38 -19.31 -12.74
CA ASP A 131 34.34 -20.24 -13.35
C ASP A 131 35.80 -19.78 -13.21
N GLU A 132 36.05 -18.48 -13.11
CA GLU A 132 37.41 -17.93 -12.91
C GLU A 132 37.90 -18.05 -11.45
N ILE A 133 37.00 -18.22 -10.47
CA ILE A 133 37.35 -18.39 -9.06
C ILE A 133 37.60 -19.87 -8.72
N GLU A 134 37.00 -20.80 -9.48
CA GLU A 134 37.20 -22.26 -9.30
C GLU A 134 38.37 -22.84 -10.13
N ARG A 135 39.16 -22.01 -10.81
CA ARG A 135 40.44 -22.41 -11.45
C ARG A 135 41.65 -22.02 -10.61
#